data_AF-A0A841BCX4-F1
#
_entry.id   AF-A0A841BCX4-F1
#
_cell.length_a   1.000
_cell.length_b   1.000
_cell.length_c   1.000
_cell.angle_alpha   90.00
_cell.angle_beta   90.00
_cell.angle_gamma   90.00
#
_symmetry.space_group_name_H-M   'P 1'
#
loop_
_entity.id
_entity.type
_entity.pdbx_description
1 polymer ?
#
loop_
_entity_poly.entity_id
_entity_poly.type
_entity_poly.pdbx_seq_one_letter_code
_entity_poly.pdbx_strand_id
1 'polypeptide(L)'
;MHDESAGTRNWLRLIPTVLDALDEGQVLVVDEIDSSLHPMVTARLVGLFQSGETNPHGAQLIFTTHDTSLLGTMLGDSVLERDQIWFVDKNAEGASELYPLTDFKPRKDQNTERRYLAGSYGAVPVLGDFAEAVLGR
;
A
#
# COMPACT_ATOMS: atom_id res chain seq x y z
N MET A 1 2.81 -17.78 -23.36
CA MET A 1 2.66 -16.45 -22.71
C MET A 1 1.29 -15.80 -22.93
N HIS A 2 0.31 -16.43 -23.60
CA HIS A 2 -0.99 -15.78 -23.92
C HIS A 2 -2.12 -15.96 -22.90
N ASP A 3 -1.98 -16.82 -21.88
CA ASP A 3 -3.05 -17.14 -20.90
C ASP A 3 -2.88 -16.50 -19.51
N GLU A 4 -1.91 -15.61 -19.32
CA GLU A 4 -1.71 -14.94 -18.03
C GLU A 4 -2.52 -13.65 -17.95
N SER A 5 -3.16 -13.41 -16.80
CA SER A 5 -3.86 -12.15 -16.52
C SER A 5 -2.88 -10.97 -16.61
N ALA A 6 -3.40 -9.77 -16.85
CA ALA A 6 -2.58 -8.55 -16.89
C ALA A 6 -1.72 -8.40 -15.61
N GLY A 7 -2.24 -8.86 -14.46
CA GLY A 7 -1.54 -8.89 -13.19
C GLY A 7 -0.32 -9.78 -13.14
N THR A 8 -0.45 -11.03 -13.60
CA THR A 8 0.69 -11.96 -13.62
C THR A 8 1.81 -11.45 -14.54
N ARG A 9 1.44 -10.82 -15.67
CA ARG A 9 2.43 -10.22 -16.58
C ARG A 9 3.14 -9.01 -15.98
N ASN A 10 2.44 -8.18 -15.21
CA ASN A 10 3.06 -7.04 -14.54
C ASN A 10 3.99 -7.52 -13.42
N TRP A 11 3.57 -8.54 -12.67
CA TRP A 11 4.39 -9.20 -11.67
C TRP A 11 5.69 -9.76 -12.24
N LEU A 12 5.61 -10.55 -13.32
CA LEU A 12 6.79 -11.14 -13.97
C LEU A 12 7.82 -10.11 -14.43
N ARG A 13 7.40 -8.87 -14.69
CA ARG A 13 8.31 -7.76 -15.04
C ARG A 13 8.97 -7.14 -13.80
N LEU A 14 8.32 -7.16 -12.65
CA LEU A 14 8.82 -6.60 -11.41
C LEU A 14 9.80 -7.55 -10.68
N ILE A 15 9.63 -8.88 -10.86
CA ILE A 15 10.45 -9.89 -10.18
C ILE A 15 11.96 -9.67 -10.32
N PRO A 16 12.54 -9.43 -11.52
CA PRO A 16 13.98 -9.24 -11.63
C PRO A 16 14.48 -8.08 -10.76
N THR A 17 13.80 -6.93 -10.81
CA THR A 17 14.14 -5.75 -10.02
C THR A 17 14.01 -5.99 -8.52
N VAL A 18 13.03 -6.78 -8.09
CA VAL A 18 12.86 -7.16 -6.68
C VAL A 18 14.01 -8.04 -6.21
N LEU A 19 14.40 -9.01 -7.02
CA LEU A 19 15.51 -9.92 -6.68
C LEU A 19 16.84 -9.15 -6.62
N ASP A 20 17.13 -8.31 -7.61
CA ASP A 20 18.31 -7.46 -7.62
C ASP A 20 18.37 -6.57 -6.36
N ALA A 21 17.22 -6.00 -5.96
CA ALA A 21 17.15 -5.18 -4.76
C ALA A 21 17.43 -5.97 -3.48
N LEU A 22 16.87 -7.18 -3.35
CA LEU A 22 17.09 -8.05 -2.19
C LEU A 22 18.54 -8.58 -2.12
N ASP A 23 19.12 -8.94 -3.26
CA ASP A 23 20.48 -9.48 -3.36
C ASP A 23 21.55 -8.42 -3.06
N GLU A 24 21.30 -7.17 -3.47
CA GLU A 24 22.26 -6.07 -3.29
C GLU A 24 21.93 -5.14 -2.10
N GLY A 25 20.82 -5.37 -1.39
CA GLY A 25 20.40 -4.52 -0.28
C GLY A 25 19.96 -3.11 -0.71
N GLN A 26 19.38 -2.98 -1.91
CA GLN A 26 19.01 -1.68 -2.49
C GLN A 26 17.65 -1.17 -1.99
N VAL A 27 17.41 0.12 -2.25
CA VAL A 27 16.08 0.73 -2.08
C VAL A 27 15.32 0.59 -3.40
N LEU A 28 14.21 -0.14 -3.37
CA LEU A 28 13.26 -0.26 -4.46
C LEU A 28 12.07 0.67 -4.22
N VAL A 29 11.82 1.59 -5.16
CA VAL A 29 10.68 2.50 -5.13
C VAL A 29 9.69 2.13 -6.23
N VAL A 30 8.44 1.86 -5.88
CA VAL A 30 7.40 1.44 -6.83
C VAL A 30 6.17 2.33 -6.69
N ASP A 31 5.80 3.01 -7.75
CA ASP A 31 4.54 3.74 -7.81
C ASP A 31 3.39 2.78 -8.20
N GLU A 32 2.24 2.92 -7.53
CA GLU A 32 1.04 2.10 -7.69
C GLU A 32 1.36 0.59 -7.78
N ILE A 33 1.91 0.04 -6.69
CA ILE A 33 2.37 -1.36 -6.68
C ILE A 33 1.23 -2.36 -6.94
N ASP A 34 0.00 -1.99 -6.59
CA ASP A 34 -1.22 -2.77 -6.83
C ASP A 34 -1.74 -2.65 -8.26
N SER A 35 -1.10 -1.85 -9.13
CA SER A 35 -1.49 -1.72 -10.54
C SER A 35 -1.45 -3.09 -11.23
N SER A 36 -2.63 -3.68 -11.36
CA SER A 36 -2.87 -5.04 -11.85
C SER A 36 -2.45 -6.20 -10.92
N LEU A 37 -1.77 -5.97 -9.79
CA LEU A 37 -1.43 -7.07 -8.87
C LEU A 37 -2.61 -7.43 -7.97
N HIS A 38 -2.78 -8.74 -7.73
CA HIS A 38 -3.72 -9.18 -6.71
C HIS A 38 -3.18 -8.80 -5.31
N PRO A 39 -4.01 -8.30 -4.38
CA PRO A 39 -3.59 -7.86 -3.04
C PRO A 39 -2.66 -8.84 -2.30
N MET A 40 -2.99 -10.14 -2.37
CA MET A 40 -2.17 -11.21 -1.76
C MET A 40 -0.75 -11.31 -2.33
N VAL A 41 -0.55 -10.98 -3.61
CA VAL A 41 0.78 -10.98 -4.24
C VAL A 41 1.59 -9.80 -3.69
N THR A 42 0.98 -8.63 -3.57
CA THR A 42 1.60 -7.45 -2.95
C THR A 42 1.96 -7.72 -1.48
N ALA A 43 1.05 -8.32 -0.71
CA ALA A 43 1.34 -8.70 0.68
C ALA A 43 2.51 -9.70 0.79
N ARG A 44 2.60 -10.65 -0.14
CA ARG A 44 3.75 -11.57 -0.21
C ARG A 44 5.05 -10.84 -0.55
N LEU A 45 5.02 -9.88 -1.49
CA LEU A 45 6.18 -9.05 -1.81
C LEU A 45 6.69 -8.29 -0.59
N VAL A 46 5.80 -7.61 0.13
CA VAL A 46 6.13 -6.89 1.36
C VAL A 46 6.80 -7.82 2.37
N GLY A 47 6.25 -9.04 2.54
CA GLY A 47 6.82 -10.06 3.42
C GLY A 47 8.26 -10.48 3.05
N LEU A 48 8.64 -10.45 1.76
CA LEU A 48 10.02 -10.73 1.33
C LEU A 48 11.00 -9.69 1.87
N PHE A 49 10.60 -8.41 1.88
CA PHE A 49 11.43 -7.31 2.40
C PHE A 49 11.46 -7.26 3.93
N GLN A 50 10.43 -7.78 4.61
CA GLN A 50 10.33 -7.78 6.07
C GLN A 50 11.05 -8.97 6.73
N SER A 51 11.29 -10.08 6.02
CA SER A 51 11.93 -11.26 6.57
C SER A 51 13.46 -11.20 6.44
N GLY A 52 14.18 -11.37 7.55
CA GLY A 52 15.65 -11.46 7.52
C GLY A 52 16.20 -12.71 6.81
N GLU A 53 15.37 -13.71 6.55
CA GLU A 53 15.76 -14.89 5.75
C GLU A 53 15.82 -14.54 4.25
N THR A 54 14.83 -13.80 3.76
CA THR A 54 14.74 -13.41 2.34
C THR A 54 15.39 -12.06 2.04
N ASN A 55 15.57 -11.21 3.06
CA ASN A 55 16.22 -9.90 2.96
C ASN A 55 17.44 -9.80 3.92
N PRO A 56 18.47 -10.64 3.75
CA PRO A 56 19.65 -10.64 4.62
C PRO A 56 20.52 -9.38 4.43
N HIS A 57 20.37 -8.68 3.31
CA HIS A 57 21.15 -7.48 2.95
C HIS A 57 20.47 -6.17 3.32
N GLY A 58 19.26 -6.20 3.88
CA GLY A 58 18.58 -5.00 4.39
C GLY A 58 18.03 -4.07 3.29
N ALA A 59 17.62 -4.63 2.17
CA ALA A 59 16.90 -3.93 1.11
C ALA A 59 15.64 -3.25 1.65
N GLN A 60 15.22 -2.15 1.01
CA GLN A 60 14.03 -1.40 1.42
C GLN A 60 13.03 -1.31 0.27
N LEU A 61 11.76 -1.50 0.58
CA LEU A 61 10.66 -1.30 -0.36
C LEU A 61 9.87 -0.06 0.06
N ILE A 62 9.79 0.92 -0.83
CA ILE A 62 8.94 2.11 -0.67
C ILE A 62 7.92 2.07 -1.81
N PHE A 63 6.64 2.17 -1.48
CA PHE A 63 5.62 2.09 -2.51
C PHE A 63 4.38 2.94 -2.20
N THR A 64 3.64 3.27 -3.25
CA THR A 64 2.30 3.85 -3.17
C THR A 64 1.27 2.79 -3.55
N THR A 65 0.06 2.92 -3.01
CA THR A 65 -1.03 1.99 -3.31
C THR A 65 -2.40 2.61 -3.09
N HIS A 66 -3.41 2.10 -3.79
CA HIS A 66 -4.82 2.37 -3.50
C HIS A 66 -5.51 1.20 -2.79
N ASP A 67 -4.80 0.07 -2.61
CA ASP A 67 -5.33 -1.13 -2.00
C ASP A 67 -5.36 -1.02 -0.47
N THR A 68 -6.55 -0.78 0.06
CA THR A 68 -6.79 -0.61 1.49
C THR A 68 -6.54 -1.88 2.30
N SER A 69 -6.55 -3.04 1.65
CA SER A 69 -6.41 -4.33 2.33
C SER A 69 -5.01 -4.54 2.92
N LEU A 70 -4.01 -3.80 2.43
CA LEU A 70 -2.65 -3.78 3.01
C LEU A 70 -2.58 -3.07 4.37
N LEU A 71 -3.59 -2.28 4.73
CA LEU A 71 -3.74 -1.72 6.08
C LEU A 71 -4.26 -2.76 7.09
N GLY A 72 -4.71 -3.92 6.60
CA GLY A 72 -5.32 -4.96 7.40
C GLY A 72 -4.36 -6.10 7.76
N THR A 73 -4.99 -7.22 8.09
CA THR A 73 -4.32 -8.50 8.36
C THR A 73 -4.52 -9.40 7.16
N MET A 74 -3.44 -9.94 6.60
CA MET A 74 -3.49 -11.00 5.59
C MET A 74 -2.59 -12.16 6.01
N LEU A 75 -2.94 -13.37 5.59
CA LEU A 75 -2.13 -14.57 5.82
C LEU A 75 -1.85 -14.89 7.31
N GLY A 76 -2.59 -14.27 8.24
CA GLY A 76 -2.47 -14.49 9.69
C GLY A 76 -1.91 -13.29 10.46
N ASP A 77 -1.23 -12.37 9.79
CA ASP A 77 -0.50 -11.26 10.41
C ASP A 77 -0.82 -9.90 9.74
N SER A 78 -0.47 -8.80 10.41
CA SER A 78 -0.53 -7.46 9.79
C SER A 78 0.41 -7.40 8.60
N VAL A 79 -0.06 -6.88 7.46
CA VAL A 79 0.81 -6.75 6.27
C VAL A 79 1.85 -5.66 6.47
N LEU A 80 1.43 -4.54 7.06
CA LEU A 80 2.27 -3.39 7.38
C LEU A 80 2.13 -3.06 8.87
N GLU A 81 3.26 -2.73 9.49
CA GLU A 81 3.27 -2.17 10.84
C GLU A 81 2.86 -0.69 10.83
N ARG A 82 2.42 -0.19 11.98
CA ARG A 82 1.84 1.17 12.07
C ARG A 82 2.80 2.28 11.66
N ASP A 83 4.08 2.11 11.89
CA ASP A 83 5.15 3.04 11.54
C ASP A 83 5.57 2.96 10.06
N GLN A 84 5.11 1.93 9.34
CA GLN A 84 5.32 1.74 7.91
C GLN A 84 4.21 2.37 7.06
N ILE A 85 3.14 2.88 7.69
CA ILE A 85 1.96 3.40 7.00
C ILE A 85 1.95 4.93 7.03
N TRP A 86 1.87 5.52 5.85
CA TRP A 86 1.76 6.96 5.63
C TRP A 86 0.59 7.26 4.70
N PHE A 87 -0.11 8.35 4.96
CA PHE A 87 -1.24 8.81 4.17
C PHE A 87 -0.87 10.10 3.44
N VAL A 88 -1.43 10.26 2.25
CA VAL A 88 -1.37 11.52 1.50
C VAL A 88 -2.80 12.03 1.35
N ASP A 89 -3.05 13.27 1.78
CA ASP A 89 -4.34 13.94 1.61
C ASP A 89 -4.15 15.34 1.03
N LYS A 90 -5.20 15.94 0.47
CA LYS A 90 -5.17 17.33 0.04
C LYS A 90 -5.76 18.23 1.12
N ASN A 91 -5.04 19.26 1.49
CA ASN A 91 -5.57 20.28 2.40
C ASN A 91 -6.59 21.19 1.70
N ALA A 92 -7.18 22.12 2.45
CA ALA A 92 -8.20 23.04 1.94
C ALA A 92 -7.71 23.96 0.79
N GLU A 93 -6.39 24.13 0.64
CA GLU A 93 -5.75 24.90 -0.43
C GLU A 93 -5.42 24.02 -1.65
N GLY A 94 -5.71 22.72 -1.59
CA GLY A 94 -5.43 21.73 -2.62
C GLY A 94 -3.98 21.22 -2.64
N ALA A 95 -3.16 21.59 -1.67
CA ALA A 95 -1.79 21.10 -1.53
C ALA A 95 -1.77 19.70 -0.89
N SER A 96 -0.89 18.83 -1.36
CA SER A 96 -0.72 17.49 -0.79
C SER A 96 0.04 17.54 0.53
N GLU A 97 -0.51 16.91 1.56
CA GLU A 97 0.11 16.72 2.87
C GLU A 97 0.34 15.23 3.12
N LEU A 98 1.55 14.89 3.56
CA LEU A 98 1.97 13.54 3.89
C LEU A 98 2.10 13.42 5.42
N TYR A 99 1.45 12.43 6.02
CA TYR A 99 1.49 12.23 7.48
C TYR A 99 1.41 10.73 7.86
N PRO A 100 2.06 10.31 8.96
CA PRO A 100 2.12 8.92 9.35
C PRO A 100 0.87 8.47 10.13
N LEU A 101 0.54 7.18 10.07
CA LEU A 101 -0.51 6.59 10.91
C LEU A 101 -0.20 6.67 12.42
N THR A 102 1.07 6.81 12.78
CA THR A 102 1.53 6.92 14.18
C THR A 102 1.09 8.20 14.88
N ASP A 103 0.69 9.23 14.14
CA ASP A 103 0.10 10.45 14.70
C ASP A 103 -1.27 10.20 15.34
N PHE A 104 -1.93 9.09 14.97
CA PHE A 104 -3.22 8.69 15.51
C PHE A 104 -3.04 7.71 16.67
N LYS A 105 -3.86 7.89 17.72
CA LYS A 105 -3.86 7.04 18.93
C LYS A 105 -5.19 6.27 19.06
N PRO A 106 -5.48 5.30 18.19
CA PRO A 106 -6.68 4.47 18.31
C PRO A 106 -6.61 3.59 19.57
N ARG A 107 -7.77 3.16 20.07
CA ARG A 107 -7.81 2.14 21.14
C ARG A 107 -7.18 0.84 20.63
N LYS A 108 -6.60 0.06 21.55
CA LYS A 108 -6.08 -1.29 21.24
C LYS A 108 -7.17 -2.13 20.55
N ASP A 109 -6.74 -3.01 19.65
CA ASP A 109 -7.56 -4.01 18.94
C ASP A 109 -8.54 -3.46 17.88
N GLN A 110 -8.33 -2.24 17.38
CA GLN A 110 -9.11 -1.74 16.24
C GLN A 110 -8.43 -2.05 14.91
N ASN A 111 -9.20 -2.63 13.99
CA ASN A 111 -8.76 -2.91 12.63
C ASN A 111 -8.50 -1.59 11.88
N THR A 112 -7.26 -1.39 11.43
CA THR A 112 -6.78 -0.16 10.79
C THR A 112 -7.50 0.11 9.47
N GLU A 113 -7.65 -0.90 8.61
CA GLU A 113 -8.39 -0.80 7.34
C GLU A 113 -9.83 -0.30 7.55
N ARG A 114 -10.58 -0.90 8.49
CA ARG A 114 -11.96 -0.49 8.79
C ARG A 114 -12.05 0.95 9.27
N ARG A 115 -11.06 1.43 10.03
CA ARG A 115 -11.00 2.82 10.49
C ARG A 115 -10.66 3.78 9.35
N TYR A 116 -9.73 3.40 8.48
CA TYR A 116 -9.39 4.15 7.29
C TYR A 116 -10.63 4.31 6.40
N LEU A 117 -11.31 3.22 6.05
CA LEU A 117 -12.55 3.24 5.25
C LEU A 117 -13.69 4.04 5.89
N ALA A 118 -13.70 4.17 7.23
CA ALA A 118 -14.64 5.02 7.96
C ALA A 118 -14.22 6.51 8.01
N GLY A 119 -13.13 6.90 7.35
CA GLY A 119 -12.61 8.27 7.30
C GLY A 119 -11.87 8.71 8.57
N SER A 120 -11.54 7.79 9.49
CA SER A 120 -10.93 8.14 10.78
C SER A 120 -9.52 8.72 10.67
N TYR A 121 -8.87 8.57 9.52
CA TYR A 121 -7.49 9.01 9.27
C TYR A 121 -7.39 10.03 8.14
N GLY A 122 -8.50 10.53 7.60
CA GLY A 122 -8.48 11.32 6.35
C GLY A 122 -8.08 10.48 5.15
N ALA A 123 -7.58 11.13 4.10
CA ALA A 123 -7.05 10.53 2.86
C ALA A 123 -8.02 9.57 2.13
N VAL A 124 -9.30 9.55 2.51
CA VAL A 124 -10.34 8.81 1.81
C VAL A 124 -10.98 9.68 0.73
N PRO A 125 -11.41 9.11 -0.42
CA PRO A 125 -12.07 9.88 -1.47
C PRO A 125 -13.35 10.58 -0.98
N VAL A 126 -13.49 11.85 -1.31
CA VAL A 126 -14.74 12.61 -1.09
C VAL A 126 -15.76 12.19 -2.16
N LEU A 127 -16.63 11.24 -1.82
CA LEU A 127 -17.65 10.73 -2.75
C LEU A 127 -18.83 11.69 -2.96
N GLY A 128 -19.02 12.67 -2.07
CA GLY A 128 -20.07 13.69 -2.20
C GLY A 128 -19.92 14.52 -3.48
N ASP A 129 -18.69 14.91 -3.79
CA ASP A 129 -18.35 15.66 -4.99
C ASP A 129 -18.63 14.87 -6.27
N PHE A 130 -18.52 13.53 -6.26
CA PHE A 130 -18.86 12.71 -7.42
C PHE A 130 -20.36 12.71 -7.68
N ALA A 131 -21.18 12.61 -6.63
CA ALA A 131 -22.63 12.67 -6.79
C ALA A 131 -23.07 14.05 -7.32
N GLU A 132 -22.53 15.14 -6.76
CA GLU A 132 -22.84 16.51 -7.22
C GLU A 132 -22.29 16.79 -8.64
N ALA A 133 -21.07 16.34 -8.96
CA ALA A 133 -20.50 16.48 -10.29
C ALA A 133 -21.24 15.67 -11.36
N VAL A 134 -21.81 14.51 -10.99
CA VAL A 134 -22.67 13.71 -11.87
C VAL A 134 -24.10 14.27 -11.94
N LEU A 135 -24.61 14.85 -10.86
CA LEU A 135 -25.98 15.32 -10.76
C LEU A 135 -26.19 16.72 -11.34
N GLY A 136 -25.16 17.58 -11.40
CA GLY A 136 -25.26 19.01 -11.69
C GLY A 136 -26.48 19.43 -12.54
N ARG A 137 -27.66 19.83 -12.03
CA ARG A 137 -28.25 20.01 -10.68
C ARG A 137 -27.34 20.41 -9.53
#